data_AF-R7IKC5-F1
#
_entry.id   AF-R7IKC5-F1
#
_cell.length_a   1.000
_cell.length_b   1.000
_cell.length_c   1.000
_cell.angle_alpha   90.00
_cell.angle_beta   90.00
_cell.angle_gamma   90.00
#
_symmetry.space_group_name_H-M   'P 1'
#
loop_
_entity.id
_entity.type
_entity.pdbx_description
1 polymer ?
#
loop_
_entity_poly.entity_id
_entity_poly.type
_entity_poly.pdbx_seq_one_letter_code
_entity_poly.pdbx_strand_id
1 'polypeptide(L)'
;MGAATQNFEIKPEEVQGFWSGRNPFPDVILAASLQSDIMEQVEHPELDVGEPCPIIPKFRFRKGELTIWAGGNGDGKSAMMSQIALSMMMRGDSICMLSFEMDPKETIMQMIRMAYGRGLYSNESDKVSKFFDWCERKFWIYRNRGAIDPAYALDAVAFAAERRKCSHVFVDNLMMLTGGNNSDQLYQTQRHIVEQLKRIAVDCQTHIHVVAHLRKPSSSSQGLKSPPGRYEISGSSDISNLADNVAVVTRNRDKENEATRLQTKNAGWDKEADTLIKLDKQRKTGEVVWQRLWYEKKSGQFCLSPERRLMELMPQSLSGIDLSKSHQAEALSPEGPGWI
;
A
#
# COMPACT_ATOMS: atom_id res chain seq x y z
N MET A 1 21.24 -59.79 -6.90
CA MET A 1 19.82 -59.46 -7.09
C MET A 1 19.76 -58.05 -7.64
N GLY A 2 19.24 -57.84 -8.85
CA GLY A 2 19.01 -56.48 -9.38
C GLY A 2 17.65 -55.98 -8.93
N ALA A 3 17.60 -54.79 -8.33
CA ALA A 3 16.33 -54.13 -8.08
C ALA A 3 15.79 -53.62 -9.42
N ALA A 4 14.67 -54.17 -9.90
CA ALA A 4 14.03 -53.69 -11.11
C ALA A 4 13.44 -52.30 -10.84
N THR A 5 13.99 -51.26 -11.49
CA THR A 5 13.36 -49.95 -11.55
C THR A 5 12.05 -50.08 -12.31
N GLN A 6 10.93 -50.07 -11.58
CA GLN A 6 9.61 -49.98 -12.20
C GLN A 6 9.48 -48.60 -12.88
N ASN A 7 9.54 -48.59 -14.20
CA ASN A 7 9.13 -47.42 -14.97
C ASN A 7 7.63 -47.21 -14.74
N PHE A 8 7.27 -46.13 -14.03
CA PHE A 8 5.89 -45.68 -13.92
C PHE A 8 5.49 -45.01 -15.24
N GLU A 9 5.15 -45.83 -16.23
CA GLU A 9 4.65 -45.42 -17.54
C GLU A 9 3.17 -45.03 -17.43
N ILE A 10 2.93 -43.77 -17.07
CA ILE A 10 1.58 -43.20 -16.91
C ILE A 10 0.93 -43.09 -18.29
N LYS A 11 -0.21 -43.73 -18.51
CA LYS A 11 -0.91 -43.69 -19.80
C LYS A 11 -1.70 -42.38 -19.97
N PRO A 12 -1.87 -41.83 -21.19
CA PRO A 12 -2.59 -40.58 -21.41
C PRO A 12 -4.00 -40.54 -20.81
N GLU A 13 -4.72 -41.66 -20.86
CA GLU A 13 -6.06 -41.85 -20.29
C GLU A 13 -6.07 -41.87 -18.75
N GLU A 14 -4.93 -42.14 -18.09
CA GLU A 14 -4.78 -42.11 -16.65
C GLU A 14 -4.49 -40.68 -16.13
N VAL A 15 -3.95 -39.79 -16.96
CA VAL A 15 -3.45 -38.45 -16.55
C VAL A 15 -4.55 -37.53 -16.00
N GLN A 16 -5.82 -37.68 -16.39
CA GLN A 16 -6.90 -36.75 -16.00
C GLN A 16 -7.14 -36.74 -14.48
N GLY A 17 -6.52 -35.77 -13.79
CA GLY A 17 -6.70 -35.55 -12.35
C GLY A 17 -6.11 -36.63 -11.46
N PHE A 18 -5.19 -37.47 -11.95
CA PHE A 18 -4.63 -38.65 -11.27
C PHE A 18 -4.24 -38.44 -9.79
N TRP A 19 -3.71 -37.26 -9.43
CA TRP A 19 -3.34 -36.91 -8.05
C TRP A 19 -4.37 -36.08 -7.26
N SER A 20 -5.34 -35.46 -7.92
CA SER A 20 -6.13 -34.33 -7.34
C SER A 20 -7.64 -34.40 -7.59
N GLY A 21 -8.11 -35.32 -8.44
CA GLY A 21 -9.47 -35.34 -8.96
C GLY A 21 -9.85 -34.15 -9.86
N ARG A 22 -8.90 -33.25 -10.18
CA ARG A 22 -9.16 -32.05 -10.99
C ARG A 22 -8.54 -32.19 -12.37
N ASN A 23 -9.34 -31.91 -13.40
CA ASN A 23 -8.87 -31.82 -14.77
C ASN A 23 -7.99 -30.56 -14.96
N PRO A 24 -6.71 -30.67 -15.34
CA PRO A 24 -5.82 -29.52 -15.56
C PRO A 24 -5.94 -28.89 -16.96
N PHE A 25 -6.72 -29.45 -17.89
CA PHE A 25 -6.84 -28.91 -19.25
C PHE A 25 -7.27 -27.42 -19.35
N PRO A 26 -8.09 -26.85 -18.45
CA PRO A 26 -8.38 -25.41 -18.44
C PRO A 26 -7.18 -24.54 -18.01
N ASP A 27 -6.29 -25.08 -17.19
CA ASP A 27 -5.13 -24.36 -16.62
C ASP A 27 -3.88 -24.50 -17.50
N VAL A 28 -3.74 -25.63 -18.22
CA VAL A 28 -2.61 -25.96 -19.09
C VAL A 28 -2.97 -25.67 -20.56
N ILE A 29 -3.00 -24.38 -20.90
CA ILE A 29 -3.30 -23.90 -22.25
C ILE A 29 -2.10 -23.98 -23.20
N LEU A 30 -2.38 -24.04 -24.51
CA LEU A 30 -1.35 -23.89 -25.55
C LEU A 30 -0.83 -22.45 -25.56
N ALA A 31 0.48 -22.25 -25.34
CA ALA A 31 1.09 -20.91 -25.24
C ALA A 31 0.82 -19.99 -26.45
N ALA A 32 0.62 -20.55 -27.66
CA ALA A 32 0.26 -19.79 -28.86
C ALA A 32 -1.12 -19.10 -28.78
N SER A 33 -2.01 -19.53 -27.87
CA SER A 33 -3.30 -18.84 -27.63
C SER A 33 -3.13 -17.44 -27.04
N LEU A 34 -1.98 -17.14 -26.42
CA LEU A 34 -1.63 -15.82 -25.88
C LEU A 34 -0.99 -14.90 -26.94
N GLN A 35 -0.86 -15.33 -28.20
CA GLN A 35 -0.17 -14.56 -29.23
C GLN A 35 -0.78 -13.18 -29.46
N SER A 36 -2.11 -13.08 -29.53
CA SER A 36 -2.83 -11.81 -29.74
C SER A 36 -2.55 -10.82 -28.60
N ASP A 37 -2.72 -11.27 -27.36
CA ASP A 37 -2.52 -10.47 -26.15
C ASP A 37 -1.07 -9.95 -26.02
N ILE A 38 -0.10 -10.78 -26.41
CA ILE A 38 1.33 -10.42 -26.43
C ILE A 38 1.64 -9.45 -27.57
N MET A 39 1.00 -9.59 -28.73
CA MET A 39 1.13 -8.62 -29.83
C MET A 39 0.55 -7.26 -29.44
N GLU A 40 -0.64 -7.22 -28.82
CA GLU A 40 -1.24 -5.99 -28.29
C GLU A 40 -0.32 -5.33 -27.24
N GLN A 41 0.30 -6.09 -26.34
CA GLN A 41 1.28 -5.56 -25.36
C GLN A 41 2.56 -5.00 -26.00
N VAL A 42 2.96 -5.50 -27.18
CA VAL A 42 4.14 -5.01 -27.92
C VAL A 42 3.80 -3.77 -28.77
N GLU A 43 2.59 -3.70 -29.31
CA GLU A 43 2.08 -2.53 -30.06
C GLU A 43 1.66 -1.38 -29.13
N HIS A 44 1.16 -1.71 -27.93
CA HIS A 44 0.65 -0.77 -26.92
C HIS A 44 1.29 -0.97 -25.52
N PRO A 45 2.62 -0.80 -25.38
CA PRO A 45 3.32 -1.01 -24.10
C PRO A 45 2.82 -0.08 -22.98
N GLU A 46 2.22 1.07 -23.31
CA GLU A 46 1.59 2.00 -22.38
C GLU A 46 0.39 1.43 -21.61
N LEU A 47 -0.19 0.31 -22.04
CA LEU A 47 -1.30 -0.34 -21.34
C LEU A 47 -0.85 -1.22 -20.16
N ASP A 48 0.40 -1.70 -20.16
CA ASP A 48 0.95 -2.64 -19.17
C ASP A 48 2.08 -2.04 -18.27
N VAL A 49 2.36 -0.74 -18.41
CA VAL A 49 3.27 -0.04 -17.48
C VAL A 49 2.71 0.02 -16.06
N GLY A 50 1.39 0.12 -15.90
CA GLY A 50 0.70 0.35 -14.63
C GLY A 50 0.61 1.81 -14.19
N GLU A 51 -0.01 2.06 -13.05
CA GLU A 51 -0.27 3.41 -12.55
C GLU A 51 0.87 3.96 -11.68
N PRO A 52 1.36 5.20 -11.90
CA PRO A 52 2.47 5.76 -11.11
C PRO A 52 2.20 5.79 -9.60
N CYS A 53 3.07 5.20 -8.78
CA CYS A 53 2.98 5.37 -7.33
C CYS A 53 3.32 6.84 -6.98
N PRO A 54 2.43 7.59 -6.32
CA PRO A 54 2.55 9.05 -6.20
C PRO A 54 3.70 9.45 -5.28
N ILE A 55 4.03 8.59 -4.33
CA ILE A 55 5.09 8.80 -3.34
C ILE A 55 6.37 8.04 -3.70
N ILE A 56 6.37 7.17 -4.71
CA ILE A 56 7.56 6.47 -5.26
C ILE A 56 7.49 6.55 -6.81
N PRO A 57 7.91 7.66 -7.44
CA PRO A 57 7.60 7.93 -8.85
C PRO A 57 8.14 6.92 -9.87
N LYS A 58 9.16 6.13 -9.51
CA LYS A 58 9.67 5.00 -10.29
C LYS A 58 8.76 3.77 -10.28
N PHE A 59 8.03 3.56 -9.18
CA PHE A 59 7.16 2.41 -9.00
C PHE A 59 5.82 2.60 -9.72
N ARG A 60 5.21 1.49 -10.12
CA ARG A 60 3.95 1.42 -10.86
C ARG A 60 3.08 0.34 -10.23
N PHE A 61 1.83 0.64 -9.90
CA PHE A 61 0.84 -0.33 -9.46
C PHE A 61 0.23 -1.01 -10.69
N ARG A 62 0.19 -2.35 -10.73
CA ARG A 62 -0.50 -3.09 -11.80
C ARG A 62 -1.69 -3.87 -11.26
N LYS A 63 -2.70 -4.04 -12.10
CA LYS A 63 -3.80 -4.98 -11.86
C LYS A 63 -3.23 -6.38 -11.67
N GLY A 64 -3.79 -7.16 -10.75
CA GLY A 64 -3.24 -8.47 -10.40
C GLY A 64 -2.07 -8.48 -9.42
N GLU A 65 -1.45 -7.32 -9.10
CA GLU A 65 -0.36 -7.24 -8.12
C GLU A 65 -0.84 -6.99 -6.68
N LEU A 66 -0.13 -7.59 -5.72
CA LEU A 66 -0.27 -7.33 -4.28
C LEU A 66 1.02 -6.67 -3.74
N THR A 67 0.85 -5.53 -3.06
CA THR A 67 1.93 -4.74 -2.46
C THR A 67 1.82 -4.74 -0.93
N ILE A 68 2.84 -5.25 -0.25
CA ILE A 68 2.99 -5.10 1.20
C ILE A 68 3.62 -3.75 1.53
N TRP A 69 3.00 -3.03 2.46
CA TRP A 69 3.53 -1.81 3.07
C TRP A 69 3.94 -2.12 4.51
N ALA A 70 5.23 -2.44 4.68
CA ALA A 70 5.84 -2.76 5.96
C ALA A 70 6.37 -1.51 6.66
N GLY A 71 6.63 -1.59 7.97
CA GLY A 71 7.22 -0.51 8.78
C GLY A 71 6.87 -0.65 10.26
N GLY A 72 7.46 0.20 11.10
CA GLY A 72 7.19 0.21 12.55
C GLY A 72 5.80 0.76 12.94
N ASN A 73 5.49 0.70 14.23
CA ASN A 73 4.28 1.32 14.78
C ASN A 73 4.48 2.85 14.85
N GLY A 74 3.54 3.62 14.31
CA GLY A 74 3.67 5.08 14.20
C GLY A 74 4.55 5.59 13.04
N ASP A 75 5.00 4.71 12.15
CA ASP A 75 5.81 5.08 10.96
C ASP A 75 4.98 5.69 9.82
N GLY A 76 3.68 5.93 10.03
CA GLY A 76 2.83 6.68 9.10
C GLY A 76 2.12 5.85 8.02
N LYS A 77 2.23 4.52 8.04
CA LYS A 77 1.69 3.60 7.01
C LYS A 77 0.22 3.87 6.62
N SER A 78 -0.68 4.02 7.58
CA SER A 78 -2.12 4.26 7.34
C SER A 78 -2.41 5.63 6.71
N ALA A 79 -1.66 6.66 7.10
CA ALA A 79 -1.70 7.99 6.48
C ALA A 79 -1.14 7.95 5.05
N MET A 80 -0.08 7.17 4.83
CA MET A 80 0.50 6.93 3.51
C MET A 80 -0.48 6.20 2.59
N MET A 81 -1.25 5.22 3.10
CA MET A 81 -2.32 4.56 2.33
C MET A 81 -3.45 5.53 1.98
N SER A 82 -3.85 6.39 2.92
CA SER A 82 -4.86 7.43 2.72
C SER A 82 -4.47 8.39 1.58
N GLN A 83 -3.20 8.80 1.52
CA GLN A 83 -2.67 9.65 0.46
C GLN A 83 -2.56 8.95 -0.90
N ILE A 84 -2.14 7.68 -0.93
CA ILE A 84 -2.12 6.90 -2.19
C ILE A 84 -3.55 6.79 -2.72
N ALA A 85 -4.52 6.38 -1.89
CA ALA A 85 -5.93 6.24 -2.27
C ALA A 85 -6.49 7.52 -2.92
N LEU A 86 -6.31 8.69 -2.27
CA LEU A 86 -6.69 9.98 -2.83
C LEU A 86 -6.04 10.26 -4.19
N SER A 87 -4.75 9.95 -4.34
CA SER A 87 -4.04 10.17 -5.60
C SER A 87 -4.48 9.22 -6.72
N MET A 88 -5.05 8.05 -6.43
CA MET A 88 -5.64 7.18 -7.47
C MET A 88 -7.04 7.71 -7.84
N MET A 89 -7.86 8.08 -6.84
CA MET A 89 -9.17 8.73 -7.05
C MET A 89 -9.08 10.01 -7.90
N MET A 90 -7.97 10.76 -7.78
CA MET A 90 -7.64 11.92 -8.61
C MET A 90 -7.49 11.60 -10.11
N ARG A 91 -7.06 10.38 -10.47
CA ARG A 91 -6.90 9.95 -11.87
C ARG A 91 -8.17 9.39 -12.48
N GLY A 92 -9.07 8.92 -11.64
CA GLY A 92 -10.35 8.33 -12.03
C GLY A 92 -10.81 7.23 -11.08
N ASP A 93 -9.86 6.60 -10.40
CA ASP A 93 -10.01 5.26 -9.87
C ASP A 93 -10.93 5.12 -8.67
N SER A 94 -11.66 4.00 -8.70
CA SER A 94 -12.48 3.47 -7.63
C SER A 94 -11.59 2.75 -6.61
N ILE A 95 -11.72 3.10 -5.33
CA ILE A 95 -10.92 2.55 -4.24
C ILE A 95 -11.80 2.07 -3.09
N CYS A 96 -11.32 1.04 -2.38
CA CYS A 96 -11.93 0.60 -1.11
C CYS A 96 -10.90 0.58 0.02
N MET A 97 -11.23 1.18 1.17
CA MET A 97 -10.41 1.11 2.38
C MET A 97 -11.04 0.21 3.43
N LEU A 98 -10.33 -0.86 3.78
CA LEU A 98 -10.62 -1.75 4.89
C LEU A 98 -9.63 -1.44 6.02
N SER A 99 -9.90 -0.39 6.80
CA SER A 99 -9.18 -0.13 8.05
C SER A 99 -9.90 -0.80 9.22
N PHE A 100 -9.17 -1.67 9.92
CA PHE A 100 -9.67 -2.44 11.07
C PHE A 100 -9.24 -1.84 12.42
N GLU A 101 -8.37 -0.83 12.38
CA GLU A 101 -7.79 -0.13 13.54
C GLU A 101 -8.37 1.29 13.69
N MET A 102 -8.35 2.13 12.64
CA MET A 102 -8.83 3.52 12.68
C MET A 102 -10.34 3.65 12.44
N ASP A 103 -10.99 4.69 13.00
CA ASP A 103 -12.39 4.97 12.67
C ASP A 103 -12.54 5.30 11.19
N PRO A 104 -13.58 4.78 10.48
CA PRO A 104 -13.92 5.24 9.14
C PRO A 104 -14.07 6.76 9.05
N LYS A 105 -14.62 7.42 10.07
CA LYS A 105 -14.73 8.88 10.16
C LYS A 105 -13.37 9.55 10.36
N GLU A 106 -12.49 9.00 11.18
CA GLU A 106 -11.11 9.52 11.37
C GLU A 106 -10.30 9.39 10.08
N THR A 107 -10.44 8.26 9.39
CA THR A 107 -9.83 7.98 8.08
C THR A 107 -10.32 8.98 7.03
N ILE A 108 -11.65 9.20 6.94
CA ILE A 108 -12.24 10.22 6.06
C ILE A 108 -11.77 11.63 6.44
N MET A 109 -11.75 12.00 7.73
CA MET A 109 -11.28 13.32 8.18
C MET A 109 -9.78 13.54 7.91
N GLN A 110 -8.96 12.49 7.99
CA GLN A 110 -7.56 12.51 7.56
C GLN A 110 -7.44 12.73 6.05
N MET A 111 -8.26 12.05 5.24
CA MET A 111 -8.29 12.23 3.79
C MET A 111 -8.76 13.63 3.39
N ILE A 112 -9.78 14.17 4.07
CA ILE A 112 -10.23 15.57 3.93
C ILE A 112 -9.08 16.53 4.25
N ARG A 113 -8.37 16.33 5.37
CA ARG A 113 -7.21 17.16 5.77
C ARG A 113 -6.09 17.15 4.72
N MET A 114 -5.83 15.98 4.12
CA MET A 114 -4.86 15.82 3.03
C MET A 114 -5.34 16.51 1.74
N ALA A 115 -6.61 16.34 1.36
CA ALA A 115 -7.23 16.89 0.15
C ALA A 115 -7.30 18.42 0.13
N TYR A 116 -7.56 19.05 1.28
CA TYR A 116 -7.58 20.52 1.43
C TYR A 116 -6.22 21.11 1.86
N GLY A 117 -5.19 20.27 2.05
CA GLY A 117 -3.87 20.72 2.51
C GLY A 117 -3.81 21.22 3.96
N ARG A 118 -4.91 21.18 4.71
CA ARG A 118 -5.01 21.58 6.13
C ARG A 118 -6.25 21.02 6.80
N GLY A 119 -6.31 21.11 8.12
CA GLY A 119 -7.55 20.89 8.88
C GLY A 119 -8.63 21.92 8.52
N LEU A 120 -9.90 21.51 8.64
CA LEU A 120 -11.06 22.39 8.46
C LEU A 120 -11.30 23.28 9.70
N TYR A 121 -11.85 24.47 9.47
CA TYR A 121 -12.37 25.34 10.51
C TYR A 121 -13.85 25.01 10.82
N SER A 122 -14.35 25.50 11.96
CA SER A 122 -15.70 25.19 12.46
C SER A 122 -16.86 25.64 11.56
N ASN A 123 -16.61 26.56 10.62
CA ASN A 123 -17.56 27.08 9.65
C ASN A 123 -17.41 26.47 8.23
N GLU A 124 -16.56 25.47 8.04
CA GLU A 124 -16.28 24.84 6.73
C GLU A 124 -16.96 23.48 6.55
N SER A 125 -18.21 23.32 7.01
CA SER A 125 -18.97 22.07 6.81
C SER A 125 -19.34 21.82 5.34
N ASP A 126 -19.42 22.85 4.51
CA ASP A 126 -19.62 22.77 3.07
C ASP A 126 -18.49 21.98 2.37
N LYS A 127 -17.25 22.10 2.88
CA LYS A 127 -16.09 21.35 2.39
C LYS A 127 -16.18 19.85 2.63
N VAL A 128 -16.94 19.43 3.65
CA VAL A 128 -17.24 18.00 3.88
C VAL A 128 -18.21 17.50 2.82
N SER A 129 -19.25 18.27 2.44
CA SER A 129 -20.13 17.93 1.32
C SER A 129 -19.32 17.79 0.03
N LYS A 130 -18.60 18.84 -0.38
CA LYS A 130 -17.80 18.87 -1.62
C LYS A 130 -16.83 17.70 -1.76
N PHE A 131 -16.28 17.22 -0.64
CA PHE A 131 -15.44 16.03 -0.61
C PHE A 131 -16.26 14.77 -0.89
N PHE A 132 -17.39 14.55 -0.20
CA PHE A 132 -18.29 13.42 -0.48
C PHE A 132 -18.90 13.44 -1.89
N ASP A 133 -19.23 14.63 -2.40
CA ASP A 133 -19.75 14.84 -3.75
C ASP A 133 -18.70 14.43 -4.82
N TRP A 134 -17.42 14.72 -4.58
CA TRP A 134 -16.29 14.24 -5.40
C TRP A 134 -15.98 12.74 -5.23
N CYS A 135 -16.22 12.21 -4.03
CA CYS A 135 -16.06 10.79 -3.72
C CYS A 135 -17.17 9.89 -4.27
N GLU A 136 -18.28 10.43 -4.81
CA GLU A 136 -19.42 9.63 -5.25
C GLU A 136 -18.97 8.53 -6.23
N ARG A 137 -19.36 7.29 -5.96
CA ARG A 137 -19.01 6.06 -6.71
C ARG A 137 -17.53 5.67 -6.70
N LYS A 138 -16.61 6.60 -6.39
CA LYS A 138 -15.16 6.36 -6.30
C LYS A 138 -14.71 5.78 -4.97
N PHE A 139 -15.27 6.20 -3.84
CA PHE A 139 -14.76 5.81 -2.52
C PHE A 139 -15.71 4.85 -1.78
N TRP A 140 -15.20 3.67 -1.45
CA TRP A 140 -15.83 2.70 -0.55
C TRP A 140 -15.02 2.56 0.74
N ILE A 141 -15.69 2.39 1.88
CA ILE A 141 -15.02 2.21 3.18
C ILE A 141 -15.74 1.13 4.00
N TYR A 142 -14.96 0.24 4.60
CA TYR A 142 -15.47 -0.79 5.49
C TYR A 142 -15.76 -0.19 6.88
N ARG A 143 -16.83 -0.67 7.54
CA ARG A 143 -17.34 -0.03 8.77
C ARG A 143 -16.76 -0.63 10.07
N ASN A 144 -16.47 -1.93 10.06
CA ASN A 144 -16.22 -2.68 11.29
C ASN A 144 -14.73 -2.63 11.68
N ARG A 145 -14.45 -2.75 12.98
CA ARG A 145 -13.11 -2.66 13.59
C ARG A 145 -12.93 -3.76 14.64
N GLY A 146 -11.69 -3.94 15.09
CA GLY A 146 -11.33 -4.95 16.09
C GLY A 146 -11.09 -6.32 15.47
N ALA A 147 -11.27 -7.38 16.25
CA ALA A 147 -11.19 -8.75 15.74
C ALA A 147 -12.33 -9.01 14.76
N ILE A 148 -11.98 -9.37 13.52
CA ILE A 148 -12.91 -9.63 12.42
C ILE A 148 -12.64 -11.04 11.90
N ASP A 149 -13.69 -11.75 11.50
CA ASP A 149 -13.57 -13.04 10.82
C ASP A 149 -12.72 -12.87 9.54
N PRO A 150 -11.57 -13.56 9.42
CA PRO A 150 -10.71 -13.44 8.25
C PRO A 150 -11.40 -13.83 6.95
N ALA A 151 -12.37 -14.76 6.98
CA ALA A 151 -13.15 -15.13 5.81
C ALA A 151 -14.05 -13.97 5.36
N TYR A 152 -14.79 -13.37 6.29
CA TYR A 152 -15.64 -12.20 5.99
C TYR A 152 -14.84 -10.98 5.51
N ALA A 153 -13.59 -10.82 5.98
CA ALA A 153 -12.70 -9.78 5.47
C ALA A 153 -12.26 -10.05 4.02
N LEU A 154 -11.96 -11.31 3.67
CA LEU A 154 -11.67 -11.72 2.29
C LEU A 154 -12.89 -11.52 1.38
N ASP A 155 -14.09 -11.87 1.84
CA ASP A 155 -15.36 -11.60 1.14
C ASP A 155 -15.56 -10.09 0.92
N ALA A 156 -15.24 -9.24 1.91
CA ALA A 156 -15.33 -7.79 1.77
C ALA A 156 -14.33 -7.22 0.73
N VAL A 157 -13.12 -7.79 0.64
CA VAL A 157 -12.13 -7.45 -0.40
C VAL A 157 -12.62 -7.91 -1.78
N ALA A 158 -13.10 -9.14 -1.91
CA ALA A 158 -13.64 -9.68 -3.16
C ALA A 158 -14.89 -8.91 -3.63
N PHE A 159 -15.77 -8.50 -2.71
CA PHE A 159 -16.92 -7.66 -3.00
C PHE A 159 -16.50 -6.25 -3.47
N ALA A 160 -15.47 -5.65 -2.86
CA ALA A 160 -14.93 -4.37 -3.31
C ALA A 160 -14.32 -4.47 -4.71
N ALA A 161 -13.50 -5.50 -4.95
CA ALA A 161 -12.87 -5.73 -6.25
C ALA A 161 -13.91 -6.04 -7.34
N GLU A 162 -14.77 -7.04 -7.15
CA GLU A 162 -15.65 -7.54 -8.22
C GLU A 162 -17.01 -6.82 -8.29
N ARG A 163 -17.66 -6.54 -7.15
CA ARG A 163 -19.01 -5.94 -7.13
C ARG A 163 -19.01 -4.42 -7.08
N ARG A 164 -17.93 -3.79 -6.62
CA ARG A 164 -17.72 -2.34 -6.69
C ARG A 164 -16.71 -1.90 -7.74
N LYS A 165 -16.05 -2.85 -8.43
CA LYS A 165 -15.08 -2.61 -9.51
C LYS A 165 -14.01 -1.59 -9.08
N CYS A 166 -13.44 -1.80 -7.89
CA CYS A 166 -12.34 -0.98 -7.37
C CYS A 166 -11.02 -1.35 -8.05
N SER A 167 -10.36 -0.39 -8.70
CA SER A 167 -8.97 -0.53 -9.19
C SER A 167 -8.00 -0.83 -8.04
N HIS A 168 -8.25 -0.27 -6.85
CA HIS A 168 -7.41 -0.46 -5.66
C HIS A 168 -8.21 -0.87 -4.42
N VAL A 169 -7.73 -1.88 -3.69
CA VAL A 169 -8.24 -2.24 -2.36
C VAL A 169 -7.13 -2.15 -1.32
N PHE A 170 -7.38 -1.44 -0.22
CA PHE A 170 -6.44 -1.19 0.86
C PHE A 170 -6.87 -1.96 2.12
N VAL A 171 -5.98 -2.78 2.68
CA VAL A 171 -6.20 -3.65 3.84
C VAL A 171 -5.27 -3.24 4.97
N ASP A 172 -5.80 -2.58 5.99
CA ASP A 172 -5.03 -1.94 7.07
C ASP A 172 -5.52 -2.38 8.46
N ASN A 173 -4.92 -3.37 9.14
CA ASN A 173 -3.67 -4.05 8.82
C ASN A 173 -3.81 -5.59 8.92
N LEU A 174 -2.83 -6.32 8.38
CA LEU A 174 -2.84 -7.78 8.29
C LEU A 174 -2.95 -8.49 9.66
N MET A 175 -2.51 -7.87 10.77
CA MET A 175 -2.61 -8.48 12.11
C MET A 175 -4.05 -8.51 12.64
N MET A 176 -4.92 -7.61 12.20
CA MET A 176 -6.32 -7.58 12.63
C MET A 176 -7.17 -8.68 11.96
N LEU A 177 -6.61 -9.34 10.94
CA LEU A 177 -7.21 -10.47 10.23
C LEU A 177 -6.70 -11.83 10.70
N THR A 178 -6.04 -11.94 11.87
CA THR A 178 -5.47 -13.22 12.29
C THR A 178 -6.25 -13.88 13.42
N GLY A 179 -6.81 -15.06 13.15
CA GLY A 179 -7.28 -16.00 14.18
C GLY A 179 -6.22 -17.06 14.50
N GLY A 180 -6.07 -17.40 15.78
CA GLY A 180 -5.19 -18.46 16.27
C GLY A 180 -4.88 -18.30 17.77
N ASN A 181 -4.72 -19.42 18.48
CA ASN A 181 -4.41 -19.43 19.91
C ASN A 181 -2.90 -19.56 20.21
N ASN A 182 -2.07 -19.73 19.17
CA ASN A 182 -0.61 -19.80 19.26
C ASN A 182 0.08 -19.21 18.02
N SER A 183 1.42 -19.11 18.05
CA SER A 183 2.25 -18.55 16.97
C SER A 183 2.08 -19.25 15.63
N ASP A 184 1.91 -20.56 15.64
CA ASP A 184 2.04 -21.37 14.43
C ASP A 184 0.74 -21.34 13.63
N GLN A 185 -0.40 -21.38 14.33
CA GLN A 185 -1.71 -21.06 13.77
C GLN A 185 -1.75 -19.62 13.23
N LEU A 186 -1.20 -18.66 13.97
CA LEU A 186 -1.11 -17.25 13.53
C LEU A 186 -0.37 -17.13 12.19
N TYR A 187 0.80 -17.77 12.05
CA TYR A 187 1.61 -17.72 10.84
C TYR A 187 0.97 -18.46 9.65
N GLN A 188 0.29 -19.59 9.90
CA GLN A 188 -0.46 -20.32 8.87
C GLN A 188 -1.67 -19.50 8.37
N THR A 189 -2.44 -18.91 9.29
CA THR A 189 -3.57 -18.01 8.96
C THR A 189 -3.09 -16.80 8.15
N GLN A 190 -2.03 -16.12 8.59
CA GLN A 190 -1.44 -14.99 7.85
C GLN A 190 -1.02 -15.37 6.43
N ARG A 191 -0.35 -16.51 6.26
CA ARG A 191 0.04 -17.02 4.95
C ARG A 191 -1.19 -17.24 4.07
N HIS A 192 -2.19 -17.97 4.58
CA HIS A 192 -3.41 -18.27 3.84
C HIS A 192 -4.16 -17.01 3.39
N ILE A 193 -4.22 -15.98 4.24
CA ILE A 193 -4.84 -14.68 3.90
C ILE A 193 -4.05 -13.99 2.78
N VAL A 194 -2.72 -13.96 2.83
CA VAL A 194 -1.93 -13.36 1.74
C VAL A 194 -2.04 -14.18 0.44
N GLU A 195 -2.16 -15.51 0.51
CA GLU A 195 -2.49 -16.35 -0.64
C GLU A 195 -3.87 -16.00 -1.24
N GLN A 196 -4.92 -15.86 -0.41
CA GLN A 196 -6.26 -15.50 -0.90
C GLN A 196 -6.34 -14.06 -1.40
N LEU A 197 -5.70 -13.09 -0.73
CA LEU A 197 -5.61 -11.71 -1.22
C LEU A 197 -4.86 -11.64 -2.56
N LYS A 198 -3.73 -12.34 -2.71
CA LYS A 198 -3.01 -12.40 -3.99
C LYS A 198 -3.87 -13.04 -5.09
N ARG A 199 -4.67 -14.06 -4.75
CA ARG A 199 -5.64 -14.64 -5.67
C ARG A 199 -6.72 -13.64 -6.07
N ILE A 200 -7.38 -12.97 -5.12
CA ILE A 200 -8.42 -11.96 -5.41
C ILE A 200 -7.85 -10.82 -6.29
N ALA A 201 -6.61 -10.40 -6.06
CA ALA A 201 -5.94 -9.41 -6.92
C ALA A 201 -5.92 -9.85 -8.39
N VAL A 202 -5.49 -11.09 -8.66
CA VAL A 202 -5.40 -11.68 -10.00
C VAL A 202 -6.78 -11.96 -10.59
N ASP A 203 -7.63 -12.72 -9.89
CA ASP A 203 -8.94 -13.17 -10.36
C ASP A 203 -9.89 -11.99 -10.63
N CYS A 204 -9.77 -10.87 -9.88
CA CYS A 204 -10.60 -9.66 -10.05
C CYS A 204 -9.89 -8.49 -10.75
N GLN A 205 -8.64 -8.66 -11.20
CA GLN A 205 -7.83 -7.61 -11.86
C GLN A 205 -7.78 -6.27 -11.09
N THR A 206 -7.63 -6.36 -9.77
CA THR A 206 -7.44 -5.21 -8.87
C THR A 206 -6.00 -5.16 -8.35
N HIS A 207 -5.53 -3.99 -7.91
CA HIS A 207 -4.30 -3.89 -7.11
C HIS A 207 -4.67 -3.96 -5.62
N ILE A 208 -3.92 -4.73 -4.83
CA ILE A 208 -4.17 -4.85 -3.38
C ILE A 208 -2.99 -4.31 -2.57
N HIS A 209 -3.26 -3.35 -1.70
CA HIS A 209 -2.32 -2.79 -0.74
C HIS A 209 -2.59 -3.43 0.62
N VAL A 210 -1.58 -4.04 1.26
CA VAL A 210 -1.73 -4.63 2.59
C VAL A 210 -0.71 -4.01 3.54
N VAL A 211 -1.18 -3.46 4.67
CA VAL A 211 -0.29 -2.92 5.71
C VAL A 211 0.18 -4.05 6.63
N ALA A 212 1.49 -4.11 6.84
CA ALA A 212 2.15 -5.05 7.74
C ALA A 212 3.03 -4.31 8.76
N HIS A 213 3.19 -4.89 9.95
CA HIS A 213 4.09 -4.37 10.98
C HIS A 213 5.41 -5.14 10.94
N LEU A 214 6.52 -4.47 11.23
CA LEU A 214 7.81 -5.13 11.44
C LEU A 214 7.85 -5.83 12.81
N ARG A 215 8.77 -6.78 12.95
CA ARG A 215 9.12 -7.40 14.24
C ARG A 215 9.65 -6.32 15.19
N LYS A 216 9.43 -6.48 16.50
CA LYS A 216 10.05 -5.60 17.50
C LYS A 216 11.58 -5.69 17.36
N PRO A 217 12.31 -4.58 17.23
CA PRO A 217 13.76 -4.61 17.15
C PRO A 217 14.39 -5.27 18.37
N SER A 218 15.39 -6.14 18.17
CA SER A 218 16.21 -6.71 19.24
C SER A 218 17.27 -5.71 19.76
N SER A 219 17.50 -4.62 19.06
CA SER A 219 18.42 -3.54 19.41
C SER A 219 17.91 -2.19 18.91
N SER A 220 18.40 -1.10 19.51
CA SER A 220 18.02 0.29 19.22
C SER A 220 18.60 0.86 17.90
N SER A 221 19.11 0.02 17.00
CA SER A 221 19.80 0.41 15.77
C SER A 221 18.88 0.63 14.55
N GLN A 222 17.58 0.39 14.69
CA GLN A 222 16.59 0.53 13.61
C GLN A 222 16.19 1.99 13.40
N GLY A 223 16.69 2.58 12.32
CA GLY A 223 16.51 4.00 11.98
C GLY A 223 17.01 4.31 10.57
N LEU A 224 17.02 5.58 10.15
CA LEU A 224 17.25 5.95 8.74
C LEU A 224 18.64 5.56 8.19
N LYS A 225 19.62 5.30 9.08
CA LYS A 225 21.00 4.89 8.75
C LYS A 225 21.14 3.38 8.52
N SER A 226 20.28 2.59 9.14
CA SER A 226 20.18 1.13 8.99
C SER A 226 18.70 0.75 8.85
N PRO A 227 18.05 1.13 7.73
CA PRO A 227 16.63 0.92 7.55
C PRO A 227 16.30 -0.57 7.27
N PRO A 228 15.20 -1.09 7.84
CA PRO A 228 14.88 -2.51 7.82
C PRO A 228 14.58 -3.07 6.42
N GLY A 229 14.82 -4.38 6.26
CA GLY A 229 14.49 -5.15 5.07
C GLY A 229 13.16 -5.91 5.14
N ARG A 230 12.70 -6.42 4.00
CA ARG A 230 11.44 -7.19 3.87
C ARG A 230 11.37 -8.44 4.74
N TYR A 231 12.51 -9.01 5.14
CA TYR A 231 12.58 -10.20 5.99
C TYR A 231 12.34 -9.89 7.49
N GLU A 232 12.24 -8.61 7.86
CA GLU A 232 11.96 -8.16 9.22
C GLU A 232 10.45 -7.94 9.47
N ILE A 233 9.61 -8.27 8.49
CA ILE A 233 8.14 -8.29 8.63
C ILE A 233 7.73 -9.26 9.74
N SER A 234 6.82 -8.81 10.62
CA SER A 234 6.25 -9.64 11.68
C SER A 234 5.29 -10.67 11.10
N GLY A 235 5.29 -11.88 11.68
CA GLY A 235 4.54 -13.00 11.14
C GLY A 235 5.36 -13.91 10.23
N SER A 236 4.64 -14.68 9.40
CA SER A 236 5.23 -15.61 8.43
C SER A 236 6.15 -14.91 7.42
N SER A 237 7.31 -15.51 7.12
CA SER A 237 8.18 -15.10 6.02
C SER A 237 7.45 -15.05 4.67
N ASP A 238 6.42 -15.88 4.51
CA ASP A 238 5.70 -16.03 3.25
C ASP A 238 4.90 -14.79 2.85
N ILE A 239 4.57 -13.91 3.80
CA ILE A 239 4.01 -12.58 3.53
C ILE A 239 4.90 -11.82 2.51
N SER A 240 6.22 -11.89 2.68
CA SER A 240 7.20 -11.26 1.78
C SER A 240 7.49 -12.07 0.51
N ASN A 241 7.27 -13.39 0.53
CA ASN A 241 7.53 -14.29 -0.60
C ASN A 241 6.39 -14.27 -1.62
N LEU A 242 5.14 -14.29 -1.15
CA LEU A 242 3.92 -14.33 -1.95
C LEU A 242 3.64 -13.01 -2.68
N ALA A 243 3.75 -11.89 -1.96
CA ALA A 243 3.51 -10.56 -2.51
C ALA A 243 4.40 -10.25 -3.73
N ASP A 244 3.92 -9.43 -4.65
CA ASP A 244 4.70 -9.03 -5.83
C ASP A 244 5.66 -7.90 -5.48
N ASN A 245 5.19 -6.98 -4.64
CA ASN A 245 5.92 -5.79 -4.22
C ASN A 245 6.01 -5.73 -2.69
N VAL A 246 7.13 -5.23 -2.17
CA VAL A 246 7.29 -4.94 -0.74
C VAL A 246 7.96 -3.59 -0.57
N ALA A 247 7.25 -2.65 0.03
CA ALA A 247 7.74 -1.33 0.40
C ALA A 247 7.88 -1.24 1.92
N VAL A 248 9.09 -0.99 2.42
CA VAL A 248 9.39 -0.82 3.85
C VAL A 248 9.50 0.67 4.16
N VAL A 249 8.60 1.17 5.00
CA VAL A 249 8.50 2.57 5.43
C VAL A 249 9.25 2.75 6.75
N THR A 250 10.16 3.73 6.79
CA THR A 250 10.99 4.07 7.97
C THR A 250 10.88 5.55 8.28
N ARG A 251 10.40 5.90 9.47
CA ARG A 251 10.25 7.31 9.92
C ARG A 251 11.50 7.80 10.65
N ASN A 252 11.97 9.01 10.33
CA ASN A 252 13.19 9.59 10.89
C ASN A 252 12.97 10.18 12.30
N ARG A 253 12.83 9.30 13.30
CA ARG A 253 12.66 9.68 14.71
C ARG A 253 13.82 10.52 15.25
N ASP A 254 15.05 10.27 14.81
CA ASP A 254 16.23 11.02 15.26
C ASP A 254 16.12 12.50 14.89
N LYS A 255 15.74 12.80 13.66
CA LYS A 255 15.46 14.17 13.18
C LYS A 255 14.30 14.83 13.91
N GLU A 256 13.24 14.10 14.23
CA GLU A 256 12.10 14.61 15.01
C GLU A 256 12.47 14.91 16.47
N ASN A 257 13.27 14.05 17.09
CA ASN A 257 13.82 14.26 18.43
C ASN A 257 14.76 15.47 18.45
N GLU A 258 15.61 15.63 17.43
CA GLU A 258 16.53 16.78 17.32
C GLU A 258 15.78 18.10 17.09
N ALA A 259 14.78 18.10 16.20
CA ALA A 259 13.88 19.24 16.00
C ALA A 259 13.19 19.67 17.31
N THR A 260 12.78 18.70 18.12
CA THR A 260 12.17 18.93 19.44
C THR A 260 13.19 19.46 20.45
N ARG A 261 14.40 18.87 20.51
CA ARG A 261 15.50 19.29 21.41
C ARG A 261 15.97 20.72 21.13
N LEU A 262 16.04 21.10 19.85
CA LEU A 262 16.44 22.42 19.38
C LEU A 262 15.28 23.42 19.26
N GLN A 263 14.05 23.04 19.62
CA GLN A 263 12.84 23.87 19.50
C GLN A 263 12.69 24.54 18.12
N THR A 264 12.89 23.77 17.04
CA THR A 264 12.95 24.28 15.67
C THR A 264 12.25 23.39 14.65
N LYS A 265 11.74 23.99 13.57
CA LYS A 265 11.20 23.27 12.40
C LYS A 265 12.30 22.80 11.43
N ASN A 266 13.53 23.31 11.62
CA ASN A 266 14.56 23.34 10.57
C ASN A 266 15.76 22.40 10.83
N ALA A 267 15.68 21.51 11.83
CA ALA A 267 16.72 20.51 12.07
C ALA A 267 16.84 19.56 10.86
N GLY A 268 17.92 19.71 10.08
CA GLY A 268 18.20 18.91 8.88
C GLY A 268 17.10 18.91 7.83
N TRP A 269 16.32 20.00 7.70
CA TRP A 269 15.09 20.02 6.88
C TRP A 269 15.36 19.67 5.42
N ASP A 270 16.42 20.25 4.87
CA ASP A 270 17.01 20.05 3.54
C ASP A 270 17.78 18.72 3.45
N LYS A 271 18.65 18.48 4.43
CA LYS A 271 19.70 17.43 4.40
C LYS A 271 19.15 16.02 4.53
N GLU A 272 18.16 15.79 5.39
CA GLU A 272 17.59 14.46 5.65
C GLU A 272 16.09 14.40 5.32
N ALA A 273 15.61 13.21 4.97
CA ALA A 273 14.17 12.97 4.81
C ALA A 273 13.46 12.85 6.17
N ASP A 274 12.17 13.17 6.22
CA ASP A 274 11.33 12.87 7.40
C ASP A 274 10.87 11.40 7.38
N THR A 275 10.80 10.79 6.19
CA THR A 275 10.48 9.37 5.98
C THR A 275 11.28 8.84 4.78
N LEU A 276 11.76 7.61 4.89
CA LEU A 276 12.41 6.86 3.82
C LEU A 276 11.54 5.63 3.50
N ILE A 277 11.31 5.37 2.22
CA ILE A 277 10.73 4.11 1.75
C ILE A 277 11.79 3.33 0.98
N LYS A 278 11.91 2.04 1.30
CA LYS A 278 12.67 1.05 0.54
C LYS A 278 11.70 0.13 -0.19
N LEU A 279 11.54 0.27 -1.51
CA LEU A 279 10.95 -0.77 -2.33
C LEU A 279 11.96 -1.92 -2.40
N ASP A 280 11.82 -2.90 -1.51
CA ASP A 280 12.76 -4.01 -1.31
C ASP A 280 12.39 -5.26 -2.13
N LYS A 281 11.30 -5.18 -2.89
CA LYS A 281 10.87 -6.19 -3.87
C LYS A 281 9.96 -5.53 -4.92
N GLN A 282 10.20 -5.86 -6.19
CA GLN A 282 9.24 -5.69 -7.30
C GLN A 282 9.40 -6.93 -8.20
N ARG A 283 8.34 -7.73 -8.39
CA ARG A 283 8.42 -9.06 -9.06
C ARG A 283 8.75 -8.97 -10.56
N LYS A 284 8.25 -7.95 -11.26
CA LYS A 284 8.33 -7.81 -12.72
C LYS A 284 9.65 -7.18 -13.20
N THR A 285 10.22 -6.25 -12.44
CA THR A 285 11.46 -5.54 -12.81
C THR A 285 12.68 -5.90 -11.98
N GLY A 286 12.50 -6.42 -10.76
CA GLY A 286 13.59 -6.64 -9.80
C GLY A 286 14.21 -5.36 -9.22
N GLU A 287 13.73 -4.16 -9.57
CA GLU A 287 14.32 -2.90 -9.12
C GLU A 287 14.12 -2.68 -7.61
N VAL A 288 15.21 -2.33 -6.92
CA VAL A 288 15.19 -1.85 -5.54
C VAL A 288 15.25 -0.32 -5.54
N VAL A 289 14.22 0.33 -5.04
CA VAL A 289 14.10 1.81 -5.06
C VAL A 289 14.14 2.37 -3.65
N TRP A 290 15.06 3.31 -3.42
CA TRP A 290 15.12 4.14 -2.22
C TRP A 290 14.47 5.48 -2.48
N GLN A 291 13.50 5.86 -1.65
CA GLN A 291 12.67 7.04 -1.88
C GLN A 291 12.56 7.89 -0.62
N ARG A 292 13.01 9.14 -0.74
CA ARG A 292 12.96 10.15 0.33
C ARG A 292 11.63 10.90 0.29
N LEU A 293 11.06 11.17 1.47
CA LEU A 293 9.82 11.92 1.66
C LEU A 293 9.94 12.88 2.83
N TRP A 294 9.26 14.02 2.72
CA TRP A 294 9.18 15.06 3.75
C TRP A 294 7.73 15.24 4.17
N TYR A 295 7.46 15.22 5.47
CA TYR A 295 6.11 15.19 6.01
C TYR A 295 5.65 16.62 6.34
N GLU A 296 4.59 17.08 5.68
CA GLU A 296 3.98 18.38 5.96
C GLU A 296 2.91 18.23 7.06
N LYS A 297 3.15 18.88 8.20
CA LYS A 297 2.43 18.62 9.45
C LYS A 297 0.98 19.14 9.46
N LYS A 298 0.61 20.17 8.69
CA LYS A 298 -0.77 20.74 8.71
C LYS A 298 -1.75 19.93 7.85
N SER A 299 -1.31 19.47 6.68
CA SER A 299 -2.04 18.56 5.78
C SER A 299 -1.95 17.11 6.23
N GLY A 300 -0.79 16.70 6.76
CA GLY A 300 -0.40 15.31 6.95
C GLY A 300 0.04 14.61 5.65
N GLN A 301 0.42 15.35 4.60
CA GLN A 301 0.94 14.77 3.36
C GLN A 301 2.44 14.44 3.43
N PHE A 302 2.81 13.34 2.77
CA PHE A 302 4.18 13.00 2.41
C PHE A 302 4.54 13.63 1.05
N CYS A 303 5.47 14.57 1.07
CA CYS A 303 5.91 15.36 -0.07
C CYS A 303 7.22 14.79 -0.67
N LEU A 304 7.41 14.93 -1.98
CA LEU A 304 8.60 14.43 -2.69
C LEU A 304 9.84 15.34 -2.58
N SER A 305 9.70 16.55 -2.03
CA SER A 305 10.77 17.56 -1.99
C SER A 305 10.95 18.20 -0.59
N PRO A 306 12.14 18.73 -0.25
CA PRO A 306 12.43 19.31 1.07
C PRO A 306 11.57 20.51 1.46
N GLU A 307 11.10 21.26 0.46
CA GLU A 307 10.24 22.44 0.60
C GLU A 307 8.83 22.05 1.07
N ARG A 308 8.53 20.73 1.18
CA ARG A 308 7.24 20.16 1.56
C ARG A 308 6.10 20.63 0.66
N ARG A 309 6.38 20.72 -0.64
CA ARG A 309 5.40 21.08 -1.67
C ARG A 309 4.29 20.02 -1.71
N LEU A 310 3.05 20.47 -1.48
CA LEU A 310 1.88 19.61 -1.43
C LEU A 310 1.59 18.96 -2.80
N MET A 311 1.00 17.78 -2.76
CA MET A 311 0.42 17.08 -3.91
C MET A 311 -1.05 17.48 -4.09
N GLU A 312 -1.51 17.46 -5.34
CA GLU A 312 -2.94 17.55 -5.64
C GLU A 312 -3.62 16.21 -5.33
N LEU A 313 -4.41 16.19 -4.26
CA LEU A 313 -5.12 14.99 -3.76
C LEU A 313 -6.65 15.11 -3.87
N MET A 314 -7.15 16.27 -4.32
CA MET A 314 -8.52 16.52 -4.77
C MET A 314 -8.47 17.73 -5.72
N PRO A 315 -9.26 17.78 -6.81
CA PRO A 315 -9.04 18.76 -7.89
C PRO A 315 -9.03 20.19 -7.39
N GLN A 316 -8.08 21.02 -7.86
CA GLN A 316 -7.90 22.41 -7.42
C GLN A 316 -9.19 23.25 -7.49
N SER A 317 -10.08 22.96 -8.46
CA SER A 317 -11.40 23.60 -8.61
C SER A 317 -12.39 23.31 -7.47
N LEU A 318 -12.16 22.24 -6.68
CA LEU A 318 -12.96 21.85 -5.52
C LEU A 318 -12.21 22.12 -4.21
N SER A 319 -10.90 21.84 -4.17
CA SER A 319 -10.07 21.96 -2.97
C SER A 319 -9.63 23.40 -2.68
N GLY A 320 -9.39 24.20 -3.72
CA GLY A 320 -8.76 25.52 -3.58
C GLY A 320 -7.36 25.46 -2.95
N ILE A 321 -6.67 24.32 -3.09
CA ILE A 321 -5.38 24.07 -2.46
C ILE A 321 -4.25 24.83 -3.17
N ASP A 322 -3.48 25.61 -2.42
CA ASP A 322 -2.26 26.25 -2.93
C ASP A 322 -1.13 25.21 -3.01
N LEU A 323 -0.78 24.81 -4.23
CA LEU A 323 0.35 23.91 -4.51
C LEU A 323 1.66 24.65 -4.80
N SER A 324 1.69 25.99 -4.71
CA SER A 324 2.91 26.80 -4.88
C SER A 324 3.66 26.99 -3.55
N LYS A 325 2.94 26.97 -2.42
CA LYS A 325 3.49 27.12 -1.07
C LYS A 325 3.25 25.88 -0.21
N SER A 326 4.22 25.57 0.65
CA SER A 326 3.97 24.70 1.80
C SER A 326 3.59 25.53 3.01
N HIS A 327 2.67 25.02 3.84
CA HIS A 327 2.37 25.59 5.16
C HIS A 327 3.56 25.63 6.13
N GLN A 328 4.67 24.97 5.78
CA GLN A 328 5.94 25.04 6.47
C GLN A 328 7.02 25.85 5.71
N ALA A 329 6.86 26.16 4.42
CA ALA A 329 7.90 26.80 3.59
C ALA A 329 8.32 28.17 4.11
N GLU A 330 7.38 28.98 4.59
CA GLU A 330 7.67 30.30 5.18
C GLU A 330 8.50 30.18 6.48
N ALA A 331 8.45 29.03 7.16
CA ALA A 331 9.29 28.72 8.31
C ALA A 331 10.63 28.04 7.94
N LEU A 332 10.86 27.69 6.67
CA LEU A 332 12.17 27.19 6.18
C LEU A 332 13.14 28.35 5.86
N SER A 333 12.65 29.60 5.81
CA SER A 333 13.50 30.79 5.75
C SER A 333 14.37 30.91 7.01
N PRO A 334 15.68 31.21 6.90
CA PRO A 334 16.53 31.51 8.05
C PRO A 334 16.06 32.72 8.88
N GLU A 335 15.32 33.64 8.25
CA GLU A 335 14.77 34.86 8.86
C GLU A 335 13.29 34.71 9.24
N GLY A 336 12.66 33.58 8.89
CA GLY A 336 11.27 33.30 9.24
C GLY A 336 11.12 32.98 10.74
N PRO A 337 9.97 33.31 11.37
CA PRO A 337 9.75 33.00 12.77
C PRO A 337 9.78 31.48 13.03
N GLY A 338 10.83 31.06 13.74
CA GLY A 338 11.02 29.70 14.27
C GLY A 338 9.92 29.29 15.26
N TRP A 339 9.95 28.04 15.73
CA TRP A 339 8.82 27.46 16.48
C TRP A 339 8.93 27.52 17.99
N ILE A 340 8.58 28.70 18.46
CA ILE A 340 7.57 28.85 19.51
C ILE A 340 6.20 28.38 18.94
#